data_AF-A0A434BL96-F1
#
_entry.id   AF-A0A434BL96-F1
#
_cell.length_a   1.000
_cell.length_b   1.000
_cell.length_c   1.000
_cell.angle_alpha   90.00
_cell.angle_beta   90.00
_cell.angle_gamma   90.00
#
_symmetry.space_group_name_H-M   'P 1'
#
loop_
_entity.id
_entity.type
_entity.pdbx_description
1 polymer ?
#
loop_
_entity_poly.entity_id
_entity_poly.type
_entity_poly.pdbx_seq_one_letter_code
_entity_poly.pdbx_strand_id
1 'polypeptide(L)'
;ADADAAERMIKVNVIALTRLTRAVLPGFLARNRGAVVNIASVLAYETSFGGIYSGTKAYVVNFTEALHREVEGTEVKVQVVLPGATRTDFWELAGSDIDQLPKEIIMSADDMVDAALVGLARGEAC
;
A
#
# COMPACT_ATOMS: atom_id res chain seq x y z
N ALA A 1 -10.17 -18.24 2.48
CA ALA A 1 -9.87 -18.32 1.04
C ALA A 1 -9.30 -19.70 0.75
N ASP A 2 -9.65 -20.31 -0.38
CA ASP A 2 -8.93 -21.51 -0.84
C ASP A 2 -7.46 -21.16 -1.16
N ALA A 3 -6.62 -22.19 -1.28
CA ALA A 3 -5.19 -22.04 -1.47
C ALA A 3 -4.84 -21.26 -2.75
N ASP A 4 -5.60 -21.45 -3.82
CA ASP A 4 -5.34 -20.79 -5.10
C ASP A 4 -5.67 -19.29 -5.03
N ALA A 5 -6.75 -18.92 -4.36
CA ALA A 5 -7.12 -17.54 -4.10
C ALA A 5 -6.08 -16.83 -3.21
N ALA A 6 -5.58 -17.52 -2.19
CA ALA A 6 -4.48 -17.03 -1.37
C ALA A 6 -3.21 -16.80 -2.19
N GLU A 7 -2.84 -17.75 -3.03
CA GLU A 7 -1.66 -17.64 -3.90
C GLU A 7 -1.78 -16.45 -4.87
N ARG A 8 -2.95 -16.28 -5.51
CA ARG A 8 -3.20 -15.12 -6.40
C ARG A 8 -3.04 -13.80 -5.66
N MET A 9 -3.57 -13.69 -4.44
CA MET A 9 -3.45 -12.48 -3.61
C MET A 9 -1.99 -12.19 -3.26
N ILE A 10 -1.22 -13.20 -2.86
CA ILE A 10 0.21 -13.04 -2.55
C ILE A 10 0.99 -12.63 -3.81
N LYS A 11 0.70 -13.25 -4.96
CA LYS A 11 1.33 -12.90 -6.23
C LYS A 11 1.13 -11.42 -6.59
N VAL A 12 -0.07 -10.88 -6.38
CA VAL A 12 -0.36 -9.47 -6.67
C VAL A 12 0.21 -8.54 -5.60
N ASN A 13 -0.14 -8.76 -4.33
CA ASN A 13 0.18 -7.80 -3.27
C ASN A 13 1.66 -7.79 -2.88
N VAL A 14 2.35 -8.93 -3.01
CA VAL A 14 3.74 -9.09 -2.58
C VAL A 14 4.65 -9.19 -3.79
N ILE A 15 4.48 -10.23 -4.62
CA ILE A 15 5.48 -10.56 -5.65
C ILE A 15 5.52 -9.48 -6.75
N ALA A 16 4.37 -9.09 -7.29
CA ALA A 16 4.31 -8.09 -8.36
C ALA A 16 4.81 -6.73 -7.87
N LEU A 17 4.35 -6.28 -6.69
CA LEU A 17 4.79 -5.04 -6.05
C LEU A 17 6.31 -5.00 -5.91
N THR A 18 6.91 -6.01 -5.27
CA THR A 18 8.37 -6.06 -5.06
C THR A 18 9.13 -6.02 -6.37
N ARG A 19 8.68 -6.76 -7.39
CA ARG A 19 9.34 -6.80 -8.70
C ARG A 19 9.26 -5.46 -9.43
N LEU A 20 8.10 -4.80 -9.41
CA LEU A 20 7.91 -3.50 -10.05
C LEU A 20 8.75 -2.43 -9.36
N THR A 21 8.74 -2.38 -8.01
CA THR A 21 9.56 -1.44 -7.25
C THR A 21 11.05 -1.64 -7.53
N ARG A 22 11.54 -2.89 -7.51
CA ARG A 22 12.96 -3.19 -7.80
C ARG A 22 13.34 -2.90 -9.26
N ALA A 23 12.40 -2.96 -10.20
CA ALA A 23 12.67 -2.65 -11.60
C ALA A 23 12.86 -1.13 -11.84
N VAL A 24 12.10 -0.28 -11.15
CA VAL A 24 12.17 1.18 -11.35
C VAL A 24 13.24 1.86 -10.52
N LEU A 25 13.54 1.34 -9.33
CA LEU A 25 14.40 1.98 -8.35
C LEU A 25 15.82 2.32 -8.85
N PRO A 26 16.54 1.44 -9.59
CA PRO A 26 17.86 1.77 -10.11
C PRO A 26 17.84 2.99 -11.03
N GLY A 27 16.79 3.15 -11.85
CA GLY A 27 16.62 4.29 -12.74
C GLY A 27 16.30 5.60 -12.02
N PHE A 28 15.61 5.54 -10.87
CA PHE A 28 15.37 6.71 -10.02
C PHE A 28 16.64 7.15 -9.30
N LEU A 29 17.41 6.20 -8.77
CA LEU A 29 18.69 6.46 -8.12
C LEU A 29 19.72 7.03 -9.10
N ALA A 30 19.85 6.45 -10.30
CA ALA A 30 20.79 6.93 -11.31
C ALA A 30 20.54 8.39 -11.75
N ARG A 31 19.28 8.85 -11.70
CA ARG A 31 18.89 10.23 -12.03
C ARG A 31 18.72 11.12 -10.80
N ASN A 32 18.92 10.57 -9.60
CA ASN A 32 18.61 11.19 -8.32
C ASN A 32 17.26 11.92 -8.32
N ARG A 33 16.21 11.26 -8.82
CA ARG A 33 14.83 11.79 -8.81
C ARG A 33 13.82 10.69 -9.13
N GLY A 34 12.78 10.60 -8.32
CA GLY A 34 11.65 9.69 -8.54
C GLY A 34 10.80 9.53 -7.30
N ALA A 35 9.65 8.87 -7.44
CA ALA A 35 8.79 8.53 -6.32
C ALA A 35 8.24 7.11 -6.47
N VAL A 36 8.23 6.35 -5.37
CA VAL A 36 7.53 5.09 -5.24
C VAL A 36 6.49 5.25 -4.13
N VAL A 37 5.22 5.01 -4.45
CA VAL A 37 4.13 5.00 -3.48
C VAL A 37 3.50 3.62 -3.51
N ASN A 38 3.64 2.88 -2.40
CA ASN A 38 3.06 1.56 -2.25
C ASN A 38 1.81 1.62 -1.37
N ILE A 39 0.72 0.98 -1.81
CA ILE A 39 -0.55 0.98 -1.09
C ILE A 39 -0.64 -0.25 -0.18
N ALA A 40 -0.52 -0.02 1.12
CA ALA A 40 -0.76 -1.00 2.17
C ALA A 40 -2.24 -0.96 2.62
N SER A 41 -2.48 -0.97 3.93
CA SER A 41 -3.80 -0.84 4.57
C SER A 41 -3.60 -0.68 6.08
N VAL A 42 -4.51 0.00 6.77
CA VAL A 42 -4.57 -0.03 8.25
C VAL A 42 -4.70 -1.46 8.79
N LEU A 43 -5.27 -2.38 8.01
CA LEU A 43 -5.40 -3.80 8.32
C LEU A 43 -4.07 -4.56 8.31
N ALA A 44 -2.95 -3.92 7.94
CA ALA A 44 -1.62 -4.48 8.18
C ALA A 44 -1.35 -4.72 9.66
N TYR A 45 -2.02 -3.98 10.55
CA TYR A 45 -1.86 -4.06 12.01
C TYR A 45 -3.04 -4.74 12.73
N GLU A 46 -4.04 -5.22 11.99
CA GLU A 46 -5.19 -5.95 12.53
C GLU A 46 -5.33 -7.34 11.89
N THR A 47 -5.86 -8.29 12.66
CA THR A 47 -6.11 -9.66 12.19
C THR A 47 -7.58 -9.95 11.88
N SER A 48 -8.47 -8.99 12.13
CA SER A 48 -9.93 -9.10 12.02
C SER A 48 -10.43 -9.39 10.60
N PHE A 49 -9.66 -9.03 9.56
CA PHE A 49 -10.03 -9.15 8.14
C PHE A 49 -9.42 -10.37 7.43
N GLY A 50 -8.80 -11.28 8.20
CA GLY A 50 -8.17 -12.50 7.69
C GLY A 50 -6.66 -12.38 7.49
N GLY A 51 -5.92 -13.33 8.08
CA GLY A 51 -4.46 -13.24 8.21
C GLY A 51 -3.67 -13.21 6.90
N ILE A 52 -4.22 -13.71 5.78
CA ILE A 52 -3.53 -13.69 4.49
C ILE A 52 -3.48 -12.26 3.95
N TYR A 53 -4.61 -11.57 3.84
CA TYR A 53 -4.65 -10.19 3.37
C TYR A 53 -3.82 -9.29 4.28
N SER A 54 -4.09 -9.33 5.59
CA SER A 54 -3.34 -8.55 6.59
C SER A 54 -1.84 -8.83 6.51
N GLY A 55 -1.43 -10.09 6.37
CA GLY A 55 -0.03 -10.48 6.19
C GLY A 55 0.60 -9.91 4.93
N THR A 56 -0.12 -9.91 3.80
CA THR A 56 0.39 -9.26 2.58
C THR A 56 0.56 -7.76 2.76
N LYS A 57 -0.35 -7.09 3.48
CA LYS A 57 -0.26 -5.64 3.72
C LYS A 57 0.83 -5.29 4.74
N ALA A 58 1.05 -6.13 5.74
CA ALA A 58 2.19 -6.02 6.65
C ALA A 58 3.55 -6.15 5.93
N TYR A 59 3.64 -7.06 4.94
CA TYR A 59 4.81 -7.15 4.08
C TYR A 59 5.07 -5.82 3.35
N VAL A 60 4.02 -5.23 2.75
CA VAL A 60 4.15 -3.97 1.99
C VAL A 60 4.64 -2.83 2.87
N VAL A 61 4.15 -2.71 4.10
CA VAL A 61 4.64 -1.73 5.08
C VAL A 61 6.13 -1.94 5.33
N ASN A 62 6.53 -3.13 5.75
CA ASN A 62 7.91 -3.39 6.14
C ASN A 62 8.89 -3.21 4.97
N PHE A 63 8.51 -3.70 3.79
CA PHE A 63 9.30 -3.56 2.57
C PHE A 63 9.50 -2.09 2.19
N THR A 64 8.44 -1.28 2.25
CA THR A 64 8.49 0.11 1.80
C THR A 64 9.22 1.00 2.79
N GLU A 65 9.06 0.79 4.10
CA GLU A 65 9.86 1.50 5.11
C GLU A 65 11.35 1.17 5.02
N ALA A 66 11.69 -0.10 4.79
CA ALA A 66 13.07 -0.50 4.56
C ALA A 66 13.65 0.22 3.34
N LEU A 67 12.90 0.26 2.23
CA LEU A 67 13.29 0.99 1.03
C LEU A 67 13.43 2.50 1.26
N HIS A 68 12.56 3.11 2.07
CA HIS A 68 12.68 4.53 2.43
C HIS A 68 14.05 4.80 3.08
N ARG A 69 14.46 3.96 4.03
CA ARG A 69 15.79 4.05 4.67
C ARG A 69 16.92 3.78 3.69
N GLU A 70 16.76 2.84 2.75
CA GLU A 70 17.77 2.54 1.71
C GLU A 70 18.05 3.75 0.80
N VAL A 71 17.08 4.66 0.61
CA VAL A 71 17.21 5.83 -0.28
C VAL A 71 17.44 7.14 0.46
N GLU A 72 17.59 7.10 1.79
CA GLU A 72 17.90 8.30 2.59
C GLU A 72 19.16 9.01 2.05
N GLY A 73 19.12 10.35 2.02
CA GLY A 73 20.17 11.17 1.45
C GLY A 73 20.13 11.31 -0.08
N THR A 74 19.12 10.74 -0.74
CA THR A 74 18.82 10.98 -2.16
C THR A 74 17.53 11.81 -2.32
N GLU A 75 17.27 12.30 -3.53
CA GLU A 75 16.01 12.98 -3.89
C GLU A 75 14.93 11.99 -4.38
N VAL A 76 15.13 10.69 -4.14
CA VAL A 76 14.13 9.65 -4.42
C VAL A 76 13.20 9.52 -3.22
N LYS A 77 11.90 9.67 -3.46
CA LYS A 77 10.87 9.52 -2.42
C LYS A 77 10.31 8.11 -2.41
N VAL A 78 10.16 7.53 -1.23
CA VAL A 78 9.50 6.24 -1.03
C VAL A 78 8.50 6.40 0.10
N GLN A 79 7.23 6.07 -0.15
CA GLN A 79 6.15 6.21 0.81
C GLN A 79 5.28 4.96 0.82
N VAL A 80 4.88 4.52 2.00
CA VAL A 80 3.76 3.60 2.15
C VAL A 80 2.52 4.38 2.58
N VAL A 81 1.38 4.07 1.97
CA VAL A 81 0.08 4.65 2.34
C VAL A 81 -0.76 3.54 2.95
N LEU A 82 -1.40 3.81 4.09
CA LEU A 82 -2.25 2.87 4.81
C LEU A 82 -3.69 3.38 4.82
N PRO A 83 -4.47 3.19 3.74
CA PRO A 83 -5.86 3.60 3.73
C PRO A 83 -6.68 2.85 4.78
N GLY A 84 -7.60 3.59 5.40
CA GLY A 84 -8.75 3.04 6.10
C GLY A 84 -9.86 2.63 5.11
N ALA A 85 -11.11 2.58 5.58
CA ALA A 85 -12.21 2.21 4.71
C ALA A 85 -12.40 3.23 3.57
N THR A 86 -12.12 2.81 2.34
CA THR A 86 -12.13 3.68 1.15
C THR A 86 -13.11 3.15 0.12
N ARG A 87 -13.98 4.01 -0.40
CA ARG A 87 -15.02 3.64 -1.39
C ARG A 87 -14.41 3.26 -2.74
N THR A 88 -14.33 1.95 -2.99
CA THR A 88 -13.77 1.33 -4.21
C THR A 88 -14.42 -0.03 -4.46
N ASP A 89 -14.22 -0.61 -5.63
CA ASP A 89 -14.70 -1.95 -6.01
C ASP A 89 -14.03 -3.09 -5.19
N PHE A 90 -13.05 -2.77 -4.34
CA PHE A 90 -12.35 -3.73 -3.49
C PHE A 90 -13.32 -4.50 -2.58
N TRP A 91 -14.36 -3.83 -2.06
CA TRP A 91 -15.29 -4.43 -1.10
C TRP A 91 -16.12 -5.54 -1.74
N GLU A 92 -16.65 -5.29 -2.93
CA GLU A 92 -17.39 -6.29 -3.71
C GLU A 92 -16.53 -7.52 -3.99
N LEU A 93 -15.28 -7.31 -4.40
CA LEU A 93 -14.31 -8.39 -4.66
C LEU A 93 -13.89 -9.14 -3.38
N ALA A 94 -13.90 -8.46 -2.24
CA ALA A 94 -13.65 -9.05 -0.92
C ALA A 94 -14.89 -9.76 -0.34
N GLY A 95 -16.03 -9.74 -1.05
CA GLY A 95 -17.28 -10.31 -0.57
C GLY A 95 -17.91 -9.54 0.59
N SER A 96 -17.60 -8.25 0.69
CA SER A 96 -18.09 -7.33 1.73
C SER A 96 -18.82 -6.15 1.08
N ASP A 97 -19.73 -5.53 1.81
CA ASP A 97 -20.41 -4.31 1.35
C ASP A 97 -19.93 -3.13 2.18
N ILE A 98 -19.31 -2.15 1.51
CA ILE A 98 -18.79 -0.96 2.19
C ILE A 98 -19.92 -0.15 2.85
N ASP A 99 -21.14 -0.20 2.32
CA ASP A 99 -22.26 0.56 2.84
C ASP A 99 -22.80 0.00 4.17
N GLN A 100 -22.28 -1.16 4.62
CA GLN A 100 -22.52 -1.70 5.95
C GLN A 100 -21.61 -1.09 7.03
N LEU A 101 -20.54 -0.39 6.64
CA LEU A 101 -19.68 0.32 7.58
C LEU A 101 -20.31 1.67 7.99
N PRO A 102 -20.01 2.19 9.19
CA PRO A 102 -20.41 3.55 9.57
C PRO A 102 -19.93 4.57 8.53
N LYS A 103 -20.83 5.45 8.08
CA LYS A 103 -20.53 6.40 7.00
C LYS A 103 -19.40 7.36 7.38
N GLU A 104 -19.23 7.60 8.67
CA GLU A 104 -18.24 8.49 9.26
C GLU A 104 -16.81 7.96 9.12
N ILE A 105 -16.63 6.65 8.90
CA ILE A 105 -15.30 6.03 8.75
C ILE A 105 -14.93 5.74 7.29
N ILE A 106 -15.86 5.99 6.35
CA ILE A 106 -15.65 5.75 4.92
C ILE A 106 -15.13 7.05 4.28
N MET A 107 -13.95 6.98 3.67
CA MET A 107 -13.38 8.06 2.87
C MET A 107 -13.60 7.82 1.37
N SER A 108 -13.59 8.90 0.58
CA SER A 108 -13.52 8.80 -0.88
C SER A 108 -12.10 8.42 -1.34
N ALA A 109 -11.98 7.90 -2.56
CA ALA A 109 -10.67 7.64 -3.15
C ALA A 109 -9.87 8.95 -3.38
N ASP A 110 -10.56 10.04 -3.71
CA ASP A 110 -9.95 11.35 -3.94
C ASP A 110 -9.33 11.89 -2.64
N ASP A 111 -10.08 11.85 -1.52
CA ASP A 111 -9.56 12.30 -0.22
C ASP A 111 -8.33 11.47 0.22
N MET A 112 -8.36 10.16 -0.04
CA MET A 112 -7.25 9.26 0.26
C MET A 112 -6.00 9.63 -0.54
N VAL A 113 -6.17 9.91 -1.83
CA VAL A 113 -5.06 10.30 -2.73
C VAL A 113 -4.52 11.68 -2.35
N ASP A 114 -5.38 12.65 -2.06
CA ASP A 114 -4.98 13.99 -1.63
C ASP A 114 -4.14 13.92 -0.35
N ALA A 115 -4.60 13.15 0.64
CA ALA A 115 -3.85 12.93 1.88
C ALA A 115 -2.48 12.28 1.61
N ALA A 116 -2.44 11.23 0.78
CA ALA A 116 -1.21 10.53 0.42
C ALA A 116 -0.19 11.48 -0.26
N LEU A 117 -0.64 12.29 -1.21
CA LEU A 117 0.23 13.22 -1.95
C LEU A 117 0.73 14.37 -1.08
N VAL A 118 -0.07 14.85 -0.12
CA VAL A 118 0.41 15.81 0.89
C VAL A 118 1.53 15.21 1.73
N GLY A 119 1.39 13.96 2.19
CA GLY A 119 2.44 13.23 2.91
C GLY A 119 3.71 13.07 2.07
N LEU A 120 3.56 12.64 0.81
CA LEU A 120 4.67 12.47 -0.13
C LEU A 120 5.41 13.79 -0.36
N ALA A 121 4.68 14.90 -0.49
CA ALA A 121 5.28 16.22 -0.68
C ALA A 121 6.17 16.60 0.51
N ARG A 122 5.78 16.22 1.73
CA ARG A 122 6.50 16.44 2.99
C ARG A 122 7.65 15.45 3.25
N GLY A 123 7.79 14.40 2.43
CA GLY A 123 8.81 13.36 2.61
C GLY A 123 8.45 12.32 3.67
N GLU A 124 7.16 12.17 3.98
CA GLU A 124 6.66 11.18 4.92
C GLU A 124 6.89 9.75 4.41
N ALA A 125 7.38 8.87 5.29
CA ALA A 125 7.63 7.47 4.96
C ALA A 125 6.36 6.61 5.11
N CYS A 126 5.55 6.89 6.13
CA CYS A 126 4.30 6.22 6.50
C CYS A 126 3.38 7.23 7.18
#